data_AF-T0ZQL7-F1
#
_entry.id   AF-T0ZQL7-F1
#
_cell.length_a   1.000
_cell.length_b   1.000
_cell.length_c   1.000
_cell.angle_alpha   90.00
_cell.angle_beta   90.00
_cell.angle_gamma   90.00
#
_symmetry.space_group_name_H-M   'P 1'
#
loop_
_entity.id
_entity.type
_entity.pdbx_description
1 polymer ?
#
loop_
_entity_poly.entity_id
_entity_poly.type
_entity_poly.pdbx_seq_one_letter_code
_entity_poly.pdbx_strand_id
1 'polypeptide(L)' 'MPNLSAFKAYDIRGRIPDEINESLAYDIARAFCALVNPRRVAVGYDVRPTSPELAAAIRRGLTDCGSDAL' A
#
# COMPACT_ATOMS: atom_id res chain seq x y z
N MET A 1 2.91 17.26 8.80
CA MET A 1 3.39 16.63 7.55
C MET A 1 3.29 15.12 7.71
N PRO A 2 2.94 14.34 6.68
CA PRO A 2 2.89 12.89 6.81
C PRO A 2 4.27 12.34 7.19
N ASN A 3 4.29 11.37 8.12
CA ASN A 3 5.51 10.67 8.48
C ASN A 3 5.89 9.72 7.34
N LEU A 4 6.89 10.10 6.55
CA LEU A 4 7.39 9.31 5.41
C LEU A 4 8.71 8.59 5.74
N SER A 5 9.07 8.47 7.01
CA SER A 5 10.28 7.76 7.44
C SER A 5 10.30 6.30 6.98
N ALA A 6 9.14 5.69 6.73
CA ALA A 6 9.04 4.33 6.18
C ALA A 6 9.60 4.20 4.75
N PHE A 7 9.71 5.28 3.97
CA PHE A 7 10.26 5.23 2.61
C PHE A 7 11.79 5.14 2.66
N LYS A 8 12.32 3.99 2.25
CA LYS A 8 13.77 3.73 2.17
C LYS A 8 14.22 3.73 0.71
N ALA A 9 15.50 3.49 0.48
CA ALA A 9 16.11 3.57 -0.85
C ALA A 9 15.49 2.61 -1.89
N TYR A 10 14.97 1.46 -1.45
CA TYR A 10 14.49 0.39 -2.35
C TYR A 10 13.07 -0.09 -2.07
N ASP A 11 12.53 0.19 -0.88
CA ASP A 11 11.22 -0.27 -0.47
C ASP A 11 10.67 0.56 0.71
N ILE A 12 9.48 0.19 1.16
CA ILE A 12 8.79 0.81 2.29
C ILE A 12 8.93 -0.13 3.49
N ARG A 13 9.65 0.31 4.52
CA ARG A 13 9.91 -0.44 5.74
C ARG A 13 9.84 0.47 6.95
N GLY A 14 9.02 0.09 7.92
CA GLY A 14 8.81 0.82 9.15
C GLY A 14 8.06 -0.01 10.18
N ARG A 15 8.01 0.50 11.40
CA ARG A 15 7.25 -0.05 12.51
C ARG A 15 5.75 0.16 12.31
N ILE A 16 4.98 -0.85 12.69
CA ILE A 16 3.53 -0.79 12.73
C ILE A 16 3.10 -0.46 14.17
N PRO A 17 2.14 0.46 14.40
CA PRO A 17 1.35 1.19 13.41
C PRO A 17 1.85 2.61 13.07
N ASP A 18 2.95 3.07 13.67
CA ASP A 18 3.33 4.48 13.68
C ASP A 18 4.05 4.96 12.41
N GLU A 19 4.79 4.08 11.73
CA GLU A 19 5.46 4.39 10.46
C GLU A 19 4.72 3.75 9.27
N ILE A 20 4.09 2.58 9.47
CA ILE A 20 3.24 1.90 8.49
C ILE A 20 1.89 1.56 9.11
N ASN A 21 0.81 1.93 8.43
CA ASN A 21 -0.57 1.62 8.82
C ASN A 21 -1.47 1.53 7.57
N GLU A 22 -2.72 1.14 7.76
CA GLU A 22 -3.71 0.99 6.69
C GLU A 22 -3.96 2.29 5.91
N SER A 23 -3.95 3.45 6.58
CA SER A 23 -4.14 4.74 5.91
C SER A 23 -2.99 5.01 4.93
N LEU A 24 -1.74 4.81 5.38
CA LEU A 24 -0.58 4.98 4.52
C LEU A 24 -0.60 3.97 3.36
N ALA A 25 -0.94 2.71 3.62
CA ALA A 25 -1.00 1.65 2.61
C ALA A 25 -2.05 1.97 1.52
N TYR A 26 -3.22 2.49 1.92
CA TYR A 26 -4.24 2.99 0.99
C TYR A 26 -3.74 4.16 0.14
N ASP A 27 -3.10 5.16 0.76
CA ASP A 27 -2.57 6.31 0.04
C ASP A 27 -1.42 5.96 -0.92
N ILE A 28 -0.56 5.01 -0.55
CA ILE A 28 0.48 4.46 -1.44
C ILE A 28 -0.15 3.84 -2.68
N ALA A 29 -1.21 3.05 -2.53
CA ALA A 29 -1.89 2.43 -3.66
C ALA A 29 -2.48 3.48 -4.62
N ARG A 30 -3.11 4.53 -4.10
CA ARG A 30 -3.63 5.62 -4.95
C ARG A 30 -2.51 6.40 -5.64
N ALA A 31 -1.42 6.68 -4.93
CA ALA A 31 -0.26 7.35 -5.51
C ALA A 31 0.39 6.51 -6.62
N PHE A 32 0.47 5.19 -6.42
CA PHE A 32 0.93 4.25 -7.44
C PHE A 32 0.00 4.28 -8.68
N CYS A 33 -1.32 4.26 -8.49
CA CYS A 33 -2.26 4.38 -9.61
C CYS A 33 -2.10 5.70 -10.38
N ALA A 34 -1.96 6.82 -9.68
CA ALA A 34 -1.77 8.12 -10.31
C ALA A 34 -0.46 8.22 -11.13
N LEU A 35 0.59 7.53 -10.67
CA LEU A 35 1.90 7.55 -11.32
C LEU A 35 2.01 6.55 -12.49
N VAL A 36 1.50 5.33 -12.29
CA VAL A 36 1.74 4.20 -13.20
C VAL A 36 0.55 3.94 -14.13
N ASN A 37 -0.65 4.40 -13.76
CA ASN A 37 -1.92 4.14 -14.45
C ASN A 37 -2.13 2.65 -14.82
N PRO A 38 -2.05 1.71 -13.85
CA PRO A 38 -2.12 0.30 -14.13
C PRO A 38 -3.57 -0.15 -14.35
N ARG A 39 -3.78 -1.10 -15.27
CA ARG A 39 -5.10 -1.75 -15.43
C ARG A 39 -5.33 -2.83 -14.38
N ARG A 40 -4.28 -3.56 -14.00
CA ARG A 40 -4.34 -4.70 -13.10
C ARG A 40 -3.03 -4.84 -12.32
N VAL A 41 -3.12 -5.16 -11.03
CA VAL A 41 -1.97 -5.24 -10.11
C VAL A 41 -2.13 -6.48 -9.23
N ALA A 42 -1.05 -7.27 -9.09
CA ALA A 42 -1.01 -8.40 -8.16
C ALA A 42 -0.70 -7.92 -6.73
N VAL A 43 -1.48 -8.37 -5.75
CA VAL A 43 -1.27 -8.04 -4.34
C VAL A 43 -1.00 -9.32 -3.54
N GLY A 44 0.27 -9.51 -3.20
CA GLY A 44 0.72 -10.58 -2.30
C GLY A 44 1.13 -10.02 -0.94
N TYR A 45 1.11 -10.88 0.08
CA TYR A 45 1.57 -10.54 1.43
C TYR A 45 2.14 -11.78 2.14
N ASP A 46 2.93 -11.57 3.19
CA ASP A 46 3.61 -12.64 3.93
C ASP A 46 2.79 -13.15 5.13
N VAL A 47 3.40 -13.99 5.97
CA VAL A 47 2.72 -14.64 7.12
C VAL A 47 2.46 -13.72 8.33
N ARG A 48 2.81 -12.42 8.29
CA ARG A 48 2.63 -11.55 9.45
C ARG A 48 1.14 -11.31 9.74
N PRO A 49 0.71 -11.25 11.02
CA PRO A 49 -0.71 -11.04 11.35
C PRO A 49 -1.30 -9.72 10.82
N THR A 50 -0.47 -8.69 10.66
CA THR A 50 -0.88 -7.37 10.15
C THR A 50 -0.90 -7.29 8.63
N SER A 51 -0.26 -8.25 7.93
CA SER A 51 -0.14 -8.26 6.48
C SER A 51 -1.48 -8.34 5.74
N PRO A 52 -2.47 -9.16 6.17
CA PRO A 52 -3.80 -9.19 5.55
C PRO A 52 -4.51 -7.83 5.55
N GLU A 53 -4.45 -7.07 6.64
CA GLU A 53 -5.12 -5.77 6.78
C GLU A 53 -4.46 -4.71 5.89
N LEU A 54 -3.12 -4.68 5.85
CA LEU A 54 -2.37 -3.79 4.95
C LEU A 54 -2.62 -4.12 3.47
N ALA A 55 -2.67 -5.41 3.12
CA ALA A 55 -3.00 -5.84 1.77
C ALA A 55 -4.44 -5.46 1.39
N ALA A 56 -5.40 -5.58 2.31
CA ALA A 56 -6.77 -5.14 2.08
C ALA A 56 -6.86 -3.62 1.82
N ALA A 57 -6.10 -2.82 2.57
CA ALA A 57 -6.02 -1.38 2.36
C ALA A 57 -5.41 -1.02 0.99
N ILE A 58 -4.34 -1.72 0.57
CA ILE A 58 -3.75 -1.57 -0.78
C ILE A 58 -4.77 -1.92 -1.86
N ARG A 59 -5.43 -3.09 -1.74
CA ARG A 59 -6.44 -3.53 -2.72
C ARG A 59 -7.56 -2.51 -2.86
N ARG A 60 -8.06 -1.98 -1.74
CA ARG A 60 -9.08 -0.92 -1.73
C ARG A 60 -8.59 0.33 -2.47
N GLY A 61 -7.36 0.78 -2.21
CA GLY A 61 -6.79 1.94 -2.89
C GLY A 61 -6.62 1.74 -4.40
N LEU A 62 -6.22 0.54 -4.82
CA LEU A 62 -6.14 0.18 -6.25
C LEU A 62 -7.51 0.18 -6.92
N THR A 63 -8.51 -0.46 -6.30
CA THR A 63 -9.86 -0.58 -6.86
C THR A 63 -10.59 0.76 -6.94
N ASP A 64 -10.42 1.63 -5.95
CA ASP A 64 -11.01 2.98 -5.95
C ASP A 64 -10.45 3.85 -7.08
N CYS A 65 -9.23 3.56 -7.54
CA CYS A 65 -8.61 4.20 -8.70
C CYS A 65 -8.95 3.53 -10.04
N GLY A 66 -9.81 2.51 -10.05
CA GLY A 66 -10.22 1.78 -11.25
C GLY A 66 -9.24 0.69 -11.71
N SER A 67 -8.25 0.33 -10.89
CA SER A 67 -7.32 -0.78 -11.16
C SER A 67 -7.84 -2.08 -10.55
N ASP A 68 -7.75 -3.17 -11.29
CA ASP A 68 -8.10 -4.52 -10.80
C ASP A 68 -7.00 -5.08 -9.89
N ALA A 69 -7.37 -5.62 -8.73
CA ALA A 69 -6.43 -6.16 -7.75
C ALA A 69 -6.54 -7.70 -7.67
N LEU A 70 -5.50 -8.40 -8.14
CA LEU A 70 -5.38 -9.86 -8.11
C LEU A 70 -4.90 -10.37 -6.75
#